data_AF-A0AAU3NYQ1-F1
#
_entry.id   AF-A0AAU3NYQ1-F1
#
_cell.length_a   1.000
_cell.length_b   1.000
_cell.length_c   1.000
_cell.angle_alpha   90.00
_cell.angle_beta   90.00
_cell.angle_gamma   90.00
#
_symmetry.space_group_name_H-M   'P 1'
#
loop_
_entity.id
_entity.type
_entity.pdbx_description
1 polymer ?
#
loop_
_entity_poly.entity_id
_entity_poly.type
_entity_poly.pdbx_seq_one_letter_code
_entity_poly.pdbx_strand_id
1 'polypeptide(L)'
;MATTHITAGLDGSRESATAARWAAREAELRGIALNLVHVDERLEQRPPQQVPSTEITHRWDEALLRDATQDLRRLHPDLEITTQSLRGFPSETLCGAADTSDMLVLGSRGLGTIAGYLVGSVAAATIAGTQQPVVLVRSADTDLADGPVVVGVDIYQRCDKLLAFVFDEASRRSCTLRVVYGWSATPVYSQARILTPGIQEQIRHGIATVMDEMPSPWRDKYPSVEVNPTHPMGQAAIQILDASSDAALVVVGRRIREAAAIGTHIGAITHAVLHHSAAPVAVIAHD
;
A
#
# COMPACT_ATOMS: atom_id res chain seq x y z
N MET A 1 24.33 11.51 0.71
CA MET A 1 23.20 11.21 -0.19
C MET A 1 22.46 10.06 0.44
N ALA A 2 21.15 10.19 0.69
CA ALA A 2 20.36 9.06 1.15
C ALA A 2 20.39 7.98 0.07
N THR A 3 20.70 6.75 0.44
CA THR A 3 20.67 5.60 -0.47
C THR A 3 19.21 5.26 -0.75
N THR A 4 18.77 5.45 -1.99
CA THR A 4 17.43 5.08 -2.46
C THR A 4 17.28 3.57 -2.39
N HIS A 5 16.24 3.09 -1.73
CA HIS A 5 15.98 1.66 -1.55
C HIS A 5 14.53 1.40 -1.16
N ILE A 6 14.08 0.17 -1.41
CA ILE A 6 12.83 -0.37 -0.85
C ILE A 6 13.17 -1.15 0.41
N THR A 7 12.41 -0.96 1.49
CA THR A 7 12.51 -1.81 2.67
C THR A 7 11.41 -2.87 2.65
N ALA A 8 11.75 -4.13 2.91
CA ALA A 8 10.78 -5.20 3.13
C ALA A 8 10.90 -5.77 4.54
N GLY A 9 9.78 -5.78 5.28
CA GLY A 9 9.71 -6.34 6.63
C GLY A 9 9.53 -7.86 6.64
N LEU A 10 10.34 -8.56 7.42
CA LEU A 10 10.32 -10.01 7.59
C LEU A 10 9.94 -10.40 9.02
N ASP A 11 9.02 -11.36 9.15
CA ASP A 11 8.59 -11.96 10.42
C ASP A 11 8.66 -13.49 10.41
N GLY A 12 9.16 -14.09 9.31
CA GLY A 12 9.25 -15.54 9.11
C GLY A 12 7.96 -16.18 8.58
N SER A 13 6.89 -15.42 8.37
CA SER A 13 5.66 -15.90 7.74
C SER A 13 5.79 -16.06 6.21
N ARG A 14 4.86 -16.81 5.61
CA ARG A 14 4.79 -16.95 4.13
C ARG A 14 4.43 -15.62 3.48
N GLU A 15 3.62 -14.82 4.16
CA GLU A 15 3.16 -13.51 3.75
C GLU A 15 4.32 -12.53 3.67
N SER A 16 5.21 -12.48 4.67
CA SER A 16 6.38 -11.61 4.62
C SER A 16 7.41 -12.06 3.58
N ALA A 17 7.58 -13.37 3.36
CA ALA A 17 8.39 -13.87 2.25
C ALA A 17 7.81 -13.47 0.87
N THR A 18 6.48 -13.46 0.73
CA THR A 18 5.81 -13.02 -0.50
C THR A 18 5.94 -11.51 -0.70
N ALA A 19 5.82 -10.74 0.38
CA ALA A 19 6.09 -9.31 0.39
C ALA A 19 7.53 -8.99 -0.04
N ALA A 20 8.52 -9.75 0.44
CA ALA A 20 9.91 -9.57 0.04
C ALA A 20 10.16 -9.88 -1.45
N ARG A 21 9.50 -10.90 -2.01
CA ARG A 21 9.54 -11.17 -3.47
C ARG A 21 8.89 -10.05 -4.28
N TRP A 22 7.76 -9.53 -3.82
CA TRP A 22 7.13 -8.37 -4.47
C TRP A 22 8.04 -7.15 -4.41
N ALA A 23 8.64 -6.86 -3.24
CA ALA A 23 9.57 -5.76 -3.05
C ALA A 23 10.83 -5.88 -3.92
N ALA A 24 11.34 -7.08 -4.12
CA ALA A 24 12.48 -7.32 -5.01
C ALA A 24 12.17 -6.97 -6.46
N ARG A 25 11.01 -7.41 -6.98
CA ARG A 25 10.54 -7.04 -8.32
C ARG A 25 10.35 -5.53 -8.45
N GLU A 26 9.80 -4.89 -7.43
CA GLU A 26 9.61 -3.45 -7.42
C GLU A 26 10.94 -2.68 -7.38
N ALA A 27 11.92 -3.19 -6.62
CA ALA A 27 13.26 -2.61 -6.54
C ALA A 27 14.01 -2.72 -7.87
N GLU A 28 13.90 -3.86 -8.56
CA GLU A 28 14.43 -4.04 -9.92
C GLU A 28 13.75 -3.10 -10.93
N LEU A 29 12.41 -3.00 -10.89
CA LEU A 29 11.65 -2.09 -11.75
C LEU A 29 12.08 -0.63 -11.57
N ARG A 30 12.51 -0.27 -10.36
CA ARG A 30 12.98 1.08 -10.02
C ARG A 30 14.49 1.27 -10.20
N GLY A 31 15.26 0.19 -10.37
CA GLY A 31 16.72 0.23 -10.41
C GLY A 31 17.36 0.69 -9.10
N ILE A 32 16.76 0.32 -7.96
CA ILE A 32 17.24 0.69 -6.62
C ILE A 32 17.49 -0.55 -5.74
N ALA A 33 18.18 -0.39 -4.62
CA ALA A 33 18.49 -1.50 -3.72
C ALA A 33 17.26 -2.00 -2.94
N LEU A 34 17.34 -3.23 -2.44
CA LEU A 34 16.41 -3.82 -1.51
C LEU A 34 17.06 -3.97 -0.12
N ASN A 35 16.38 -3.52 0.92
CA ASN A 35 16.77 -3.72 2.31
C ASN A 35 15.77 -4.66 3.01
N LEU A 36 16.24 -5.82 3.46
CA LEU A 36 15.42 -6.76 4.23
C LEU A 36 15.57 -6.47 5.72
N VAL A 37 14.46 -6.15 6.39
CA VAL A 37 14.46 -5.80 7.81
C VAL A 37 13.70 -6.85 8.62
N HIS A 38 14.33 -7.38 9.67
CA HIS A 38 13.66 -8.14 10.72
C HIS A 38 13.71 -7.35 12.02
N VAL A 39 12.59 -7.27 12.75
CA VAL A 39 12.54 -6.61 14.07
C VAL A 39 12.30 -7.67 15.15
N ASP A 40 13.26 -7.82 16.06
CA ASP A 40 13.14 -8.68 17.23
C ASP A 40 12.39 -7.94 18.36
N GLU A 41 11.15 -8.35 18.61
CA GLU A 41 10.24 -7.78 19.63
C GLU A 41 10.47 -8.34 21.05
N ARG A 42 11.37 -9.31 21.21
CA ARG A 42 11.45 -10.15 22.43
C ARG A 42 12.08 -9.44 23.63
N LEU A 43 12.82 -8.36 23.41
CA LEU A 43 13.48 -7.61 24.49
C LEU A 43 12.51 -6.81 25.36
N GLU A 44 11.28 -6.57 24.89
CA GLU A 44 10.31 -5.73 25.58
C GLU A 44 9.12 -6.52 26.14
N GLN A 45 8.86 -7.73 25.63
CA GLN A 45 7.72 -8.56 26.06
C GLN A 45 8.04 -9.51 27.24
N ARG A 46 9.29 -9.60 27.72
CA ARG A 46 9.66 -10.50 28.83
C ARG A 46 10.59 -9.87 29.86
N PRO A 47 10.39 -10.17 31.17
CA PRO A 47 11.39 -9.83 32.18
C PRO A 47 12.74 -10.53 31.85
N PRO A 48 13.90 -9.93 32.19
CA PRO A 48 15.24 -10.41 31.81
C PRO A 48 15.52 -11.88 32.14
N GLN A 49 14.80 -12.43 33.13
CA GLN A 49 14.95 -13.80 33.65
C GLN A 49 14.25 -14.88 32.80
N GLN A 50 13.49 -14.52 31.76
CA GLN A 50 12.75 -15.45 30.90
C GLN A 50 13.17 -15.39 29.41
N VAL A 51 14.28 -14.72 29.11
CA VAL A 51 14.82 -14.67 27.74
C VAL A 51 15.58 -15.98 27.50
N PRO A 52 15.22 -16.80 26.49
CA PRO A 52 16.05 -17.93 26.07
C PRO A 52 17.47 -17.44 25.78
N SER A 53 18.49 -18.30 25.90
CA SER A 53 19.88 -17.96 25.59
C SER A 53 19.95 -17.16 24.28
N THR A 54 20.45 -15.92 24.38
CA THR A 54 20.52 -14.93 23.28
C THR A 54 21.09 -15.50 21.98
N GLU A 55 21.96 -16.50 22.10
CA GLU A 55 22.62 -17.18 20.99
C GLU A 55 21.68 -17.98 20.06
N ILE A 56 20.63 -18.63 20.58
CA ILE A 56 19.68 -19.41 19.74
C ILE A 56 18.77 -18.47 18.95
N THR A 57 18.31 -17.39 19.59
CA THR A 57 17.44 -16.39 18.97
C THR A 57 18.16 -15.64 17.85
N HIS A 58 19.39 -15.15 18.10
CA HIS A 58 20.19 -14.50 17.06
C HIS A 58 20.47 -15.42 15.87
N ARG A 59 20.68 -16.72 16.11
CA ARG A 59 20.85 -17.68 15.02
C ARG A 59 19.60 -17.82 14.16
N TRP A 60 18.40 -17.73 14.74
CA TRP A 60 17.14 -17.78 13.98
C TRP A 60 16.90 -16.49 13.19
N ASP A 61 17.07 -15.32 13.80
CA ASP A 61 16.90 -14.01 13.13
C ASP A 61 17.86 -13.89 11.93
N GLU A 62 19.12 -14.27 12.12
CA GLU A 62 20.09 -14.29 11.03
C GLU A 62 19.78 -15.37 9.98
N ALA A 63 19.28 -16.53 10.38
CA ALA A 63 18.88 -17.58 9.43
C ALA A 63 17.72 -17.10 8.55
N LEU A 64 16.70 -16.47 9.14
CA LEU A 64 15.59 -15.86 8.41
C LEU A 64 16.09 -14.89 7.33
N LEU A 65 16.97 -13.95 7.70
CA LEU A 65 17.52 -12.96 6.76
C LEU A 65 18.43 -13.60 5.70
N ARG A 66 19.28 -14.56 6.08
CA ARG A 66 20.14 -15.30 5.15
C ARG A 66 19.32 -16.09 4.14
N ASP A 67 18.34 -16.86 4.58
CA ASP A 67 17.52 -17.72 3.73
C ASP A 67 16.70 -16.87 2.75
N ALA A 68 16.07 -15.79 3.24
CA ALA A 68 15.35 -14.86 2.39
C ALA A 68 16.27 -14.19 1.34
N THR A 69 17.48 -13.81 1.73
CA THR A 69 18.47 -13.22 0.82
C THR A 69 18.91 -14.23 -0.25
N GLN A 70 19.17 -15.49 0.14
CA GLN A 70 19.56 -16.54 -0.80
C GLN A 70 18.43 -16.82 -1.81
N ASP A 71 17.19 -16.88 -1.35
CA ASP A 71 16.03 -17.08 -2.21
C ASP A 71 15.88 -15.94 -3.21
N LEU A 72 15.98 -14.70 -2.76
CA LEU A 72 15.85 -13.53 -3.64
C LEU A 72 17.01 -13.41 -4.62
N ARG A 73 18.27 -13.65 -4.21
CA ARG A 73 19.42 -13.62 -5.12
C ARG A 73 19.34 -14.66 -6.24
N ARG A 74 18.64 -15.78 -6.01
CA ARG A 74 18.38 -16.77 -7.08
C ARG A 74 17.38 -16.26 -8.12
N LEU A 75 16.42 -15.45 -7.70
CA LEU A 75 15.39 -14.89 -8.58
C LEU A 75 15.82 -13.56 -9.23
N HIS A 76 16.67 -12.80 -8.53
CA HIS A 76 17.07 -11.42 -8.81
C HIS A 76 18.59 -11.27 -8.65
N PRO A 77 19.40 -11.86 -9.55
CA PRO A 77 20.85 -11.96 -9.36
C PRO A 77 21.59 -10.63 -9.39
N ASP A 78 21.04 -9.63 -10.09
CA ASP A 78 21.66 -8.30 -10.26
C ASP A 78 21.18 -7.28 -9.21
N LEU A 79 20.20 -7.66 -8.36
CA LEU A 79 19.64 -6.77 -7.35
C LEU A 79 20.58 -6.64 -6.15
N GLU A 80 20.90 -5.41 -5.77
CA GLU A 80 21.61 -5.14 -4.51
C GLU A 80 20.67 -5.41 -3.33
N ILE A 81 20.97 -6.46 -2.55
CA ILE A 81 20.19 -6.85 -1.37
C ILE A 81 21.05 -6.68 -0.11
N THR A 82 20.57 -5.83 0.78
CA THR A 82 21.10 -5.62 2.14
C THR A 82 20.14 -6.17 3.18
N THR A 83 20.64 -6.44 4.38
CA THR A 83 19.85 -7.02 5.48
C THR A 83 20.12 -6.28 6.78
N GLN A 84 19.09 -6.04 7.58
CA GLN A 84 19.19 -5.44 8.90
C GLN A 84 18.35 -6.22 9.92
N SER A 85 18.98 -6.62 11.03
CA SER A 85 18.29 -7.12 12.20
C SER A 85 18.21 -5.99 13.22
N LEU A 86 16.99 -5.50 13.46
CA LEU A 86 16.70 -4.42 14.39
C LEU A 86 16.03 -4.98 15.65
N ARG A 87 16.01 -4.17 16.71
CA ARG A 87 15.42 -4.52 18.01
C ARG A 87 14.52 -3.38 18.49
N GLY A 88 13.39 -3.71 19.09
CA GLY A 88 12.45 -2.74 19.68
C GLY A 88 11.00 -3.02 19.28
N PHE A 89 10.12 -2.03 19.48
CA PHE A 89 8.73 -2.10 19.06
C PHE A 89 8.63 -2.20 17.53
N PRO A 90 8.04 -3.28 16.96
CA PRO A 90 8.02 -3.49 15.52
C PRO A 90 7.45 -2.32 14.72
N SER A 91 6.33 -1.74 15.16
CA SER A 91 5.69 -0.65 14.40
C SER A 91 6.53 0.62 14.38
N GLU A 92 7.16 0.99 15.51
CA GLU A 92 8.02 2.17 15.61
C GLU A 92 9.32 1.98 14.83
N THR A 93 9.92 0.81 14.97
CA THR A 93 11.16 0.44 14.28
C THR A 93 10.94 0.40 12.76
N LEU A 94 9.82 -0.15 12.30
CA LEU A 94 9.44 -0.14 10.88
C LEU A 94 9.12 1.26 10.37
N CYS A 95 8.53 2.15 11.17
CA CYS A 95 8.39 3.57 10.80
C CYS A 95 9.76 4.23 10.59
N GLY A 96 10.71 4.00 11.50
CA GLY A 96 12.07 4.52 11.36
C GLY A 96 12.80 3.96 10.13
N ALA A 97 12.61 2.68 9.81
CA ALA A 97 13.13 2.10 8.58
C ALA A 97 12.46 2.72 7.34
N ALA A 98 11.14 2.90 7.38
CA ALA A 98 10.36 3.51 6.31
C ALA A 98 10.89 4.91 5.98
N ASP A 99 11.15 5.75 6.99
CA ASP A 99 11.62 7.15 6.84
C ASP A 99 12.93 7.29 6.04
N THR A 100 13.72 6.21 5.94
CA THR A 100 14.97 6.17 5.16
C THR A 100 14.82 5.50 3.80
N SER A 101 13.64 4.97 3.49
CA SER A 101 13.32 4.22 2.27
C SER A 101 12.35 4.97 1.37
N ASP A 102 12.34 4.63 0.08
CA ASP A 102 11.36 5.16 -0.87
C ASP A 102 9.98 4.50 -0.71
N MET A 103 9.95 3.31 -0.11
CA MET A 103 8.76 2.49 0.11
C MET A 103 9.04 1.40 1.16
N LEU A 104 8.07 1.17 2.05
CA LEU A 104 8.05 0.03 2.95
C LEU A 104 7.07 -1.03 2.44
N VAL A 105 7.48 -2.30 2.39
CA VAL A 105 6.64 -3.42 1.96
C VAL A 105 6.48 -4.41 3.11
N LEU A 106 5.24 -4.78 3.44
CA LEU A 106 4.91 -5.70 4.51
C LEU A 106 3.96 -6.80 4.04
N GLY A 107 4.09 -7.98 4.63
CA GLY A 107 3.11 -9.06 4.46
C GLY A 107 1.81 -8.75 5.20
N SER A 108 0.68 -9.19 4.66
CA SER A 108 -0.63 -9.14 5.31
C SER A 108 -1.19 -10.54 5.53
N ARG A 109 -1.61 -10.81 6.77
CA ARG A 109 -2.08 -12.14 7.22
C ARG A 109 -3.52 -12.40 6.75
N GLY A 110 -3.78 -13.60 6.23
CA GLY A 110 -5.14 -14.05 5.91
C GLY A 110 -5.78 -14.87 7.02
N LEU A 111 -7.10 -14.75 7.21
CA LEU A 111 -7.92 -15.70 7.98
C LEU A 111 -8.56 -16.72 7.04
N GLY A 112 -7.74 -17.50 6.32
CA GLY A 112 -8.24 -18.54 5.41
C GLY A 112 -9.16 -18.01 4.30
N THR A 113 -9.67 -18.93 3.49
CA THR A 113 -10.26 -18.68 2.16
C THR A 113 -11.67 -18.07 2.14
N ILE A 114 -12.29 -17.75 3.28
CA ILE A 114 -13.74 -17.39 3.32
C ILE A 114 -14.05 -16.08 4.06
N ALA A 115 -13.15 -15.53 4.89
CA ALA A 115 -13.49 -14.42 5.80
C ALA A 115 -12.81 -13.05 5.52
N GLY A 116 -12.09 -12.91 4.41
CA GLY A 116 -11.27 -11.73 4.15
C GLY A 116 -9.96 -11.74 4.96
N TYR A 117 -9.12 -10.73 4.72
CA TYR A 117 -7.78 -10.65 5.30
C TYR A 117 -7.79 -9.70 6.50
N LEU A 118 -6.87 -9.89 7.45
CA LEU A 118 -6.69 -8.95 8.55
C LEU A 118 -5.39 -8.20 8.33
N VAL A 119 -5.47 -6.87 8.34
CA VAL A 119 -4.27 -6.06 8.53
C VAL A 119 -3.74 -6.35 9.93
N GLY A 120 -2.52 -6.90 10.00
CA GLY A 120 -1.87 -7.17 11.27
C GLY A 120 -1.68 -5.87 12.08
N SER A 121 -1.70 -5.96 13.41
CA SER A 121 -1.56 -4.80 14.29
C SER A 121 -0.30 -3.96 14.00
N VAL A 122 0.82 -4.63 13.73
CA VAL A 122 2.10 -3.98 13.34
C VAL A 122 1.93 -3.20 12.04
N ALA A 123 1.41 -3.83 10.98
CA ALA A 123 1.18 -3.17 9.70
C ALA A 123 0.22 -1.98 9.81
N ALA A 124 -0.90 -2.13 10.53
CA ALA A 124 -1.85 -1.04 10.75
C ALA A 124 -1.21 0.14 11.52
N ALA A 125 -0.46 -0.15 12.57
CA ALA A 125 0.24 0.87 13.36
C ALA A 125 1.33 1.58 12.53
N THR A 126 2.10 0.83 11.74
CA THR A 126 3.12 1.40 10.84
C THR A 126 2.49 2.28 9.77
N ILE A 127 1.43 1.82 9.09
CA ILE A 127 0.70 2.63 8.09
C ILE A 127 0.20 3.95 8.69
N ALA A 128 -0.31 3.90 9.93
CA ALA A 128 -0.78 5.10 10.62
C ALA A 128 0.37 6.03 11.04
N GLY A 129 1.56 5.48 11.32
CA GLY A 129 2.70 6.21 11.89
C GLY A 129 3.70 6.78 10.87
N THR A 130 3.79 6.23 9.66
CA THR A 130 4.76 6.69 8.64
C THR A 130 4.13 7.58 7.57
N GLN A 131 4.94 8.47 7.02
CA GLN A 131 4.60 9.32 5.88
C GLN A 131 5.04 8.74 4.53
N GLN A 132 5.83 7.67 4.57
CA GLN A 132 6.32 7.02 3.36
C GLN A 132 5.28 6.04 2.80
N PRO A 133 5.31 5.74 1.49
CA PRO A 133 4.47 4.73 0.89
C PRO A 133 4.62 3.38 1.61
N VAL A 134 3.50 2.78 2.02
CA VAL A 134 3.48 1.42 2.58
C VAL A 134 2.67 0.51 1.67
N VAL A 135 3.27 -0.59 1.23
CA VAL A 135 2.60 -1.62 0.42
C VAL A 135 2.33 -2.85 1.27
N LEU A 136 1.07 -3.28 1.33
CA LEU A 136 0.69 -4.57 1.88
C LEU A 136 0.51 -5.59 0.77
N VAL A 137 1.20 -6.71 0.91
CA VAL A 137 1.19 -7.82 -0.04
C VAL A 137 0.60 -9.05 0.65
N ARG A 138 -0.27 -9.79 -0.05
CA ARG A 138 -0.84 -11.05 0.43
C ARG A 138 -0.11 -12.23 -0.22
N SER A 139 -0.17 -13.39 0.44
CA SER A 139 0.50 -14.62 0.00
C SER A 139 0.06 -15.11 -1.39
N ALA A 140 -1.14 -14.75 -1.85
CA ALA A 140 -1.69 -15.17 -3.15
C ALA A 140 -1.32 -14.23 -4.32
N ASP A 141 -0.69 -13.07 -4.06
CA ASP A 141 -0.57 -11.96 -5.02
C ASP A 141 0.53 -12.16 -6.08
N THR A 142 0.98 -13.39 -6.31
CA THR A 142 2.19 -13.61 -7.12
C THR A 142 1.96 -13.58 -8.63
N ASP A 143 0.71 -13.69 -9.09
CA ASP A 143 0.36 -13.85 -10.52
C ASP A 143 -0.32 -12.64 -11.18
N LEU A 144 -0.62 -11.55 -10.46
CA LEU A 144 -1.33 -10.38 -10.99
C LEU A 144 -0.42 -9.24 -11.52
N ALA A 145 0.85 -9.53 -11.84
CA ALA A 145 1.85 -8.51 -12.12
C ALA A 145 1.55 -7.61 -13.35
N ASP A 146 0.73 -8.08 -14.29
CA ASP A 146 0.49 -7.43 -15.59
C ASP A 146 -0.81 -6.59 -15.65
N GLY A 147 -1.51 -6.45 -14.53
CA GLY A 147 -2.75 -5.68 -14.41
C GLY A 147 -2.57 -4.15 -14.40
N PRO A 148 -3.67 -3.38 -14.48
CA PRO A 148 -3.63 -1.92 -14.29
C PRO A 148 -3.23 -1.54 -12.86
N VAL A 149 -2.72 -0.31 -12.72
CA VAL A 149 -2.69 0.38 -11.42
C VAL A 149 -4.07 1.00 -11.21
N VAL A 150 -4.70 0.73 -10.07
CA VAL A 150 -6.02 1.25 -9.71
C VAL A 150 -5.86 2.24 -8.57
N VAL A 151 -6.44 3.44 -8.68
CA VAL A 151 -6.40 4.43 -7.62
C VAL A 151 -7.81 4.86 -7.20
N GLY A 152 -8.07 4.84 -5.90
CA GLY A 152 -9.26 5.46 -5.31
C GLY A 152 -9.00 6.93 -4.99
N VAL A 153 -9.75 7.84 -5.61
CA VAL A 153 -9.60 9.29 -5.38
C VAL A 153 -10.83 9.89 -4.69
N ASP A 154 -10.63 11.00 -3.98
CA ASP A 154 -11.72 11.88 -3.52
C ASP A 154 -11.57 13.21 -4.27
N ILE A 155 -12.44 13.44 -5.26
CA ILE A 155 -12.35 14.61 -6.16
C ILE A 155 -12.54 15.95 -5.45
N TYR A 156 -13.02 15.95 -4.21
CA TYR A 156 -13.22 17.17 -3.43
C TYR A 156 -11.98 17.56 -2.62
N GLN A 157 -10.90 16.79 -2.70
CA GLN A 157 -9.71 16.97 -1.88
C GLN A 157 -8.43 16.92 -2.69
N ARG A 158 -7.38 17.54 -2.15
CA ARG A 158 -6.05 17.49 -2.76
C ARG A 158 -5.51 16.07 -2.67
N CYS A 159 -5.05 15.54 -3.79
CA CYS A 159 -4.50 14.19 -3.87
C CYS A 159 -3.19 14.16 -4.67
N ASP A 160 -2.43 15.27 -4.70
CA ASP A 160 -1.24 15.41 -5.54
C ASP A 160 -0.18 14.34 -5.26
N LYS A 161 0.08 14.01 -3.98
CA LYS A 161 1.02 12.92 -3.61
C LYS A 161 0.54 11.55 -4.10
N LEU A 162 -0.77 11.31 -4.03
CA LEU A 162 -1.39 10.08 -4.49
C LEU A 162 -1.31 9.96 -6.02
N LEU A 163 -1.62 11.04 -6.73
CA LEU A 163 -1.49 11.13 -8.19
C LEU A 163 -0.03 11.00 -8.63
N ALA A 164 0.91 11.66 -7.95
CA ALA A 164 2.33 11.53 -8.23
C ALA A 164 2.80 10.07 -8.17
N PHE A 165 2.41 9.38 -7.11
CA PHE A 165 2.78 7.99 -6.91
C PHE A 165 2.17 7.07 -7.98
N VAL A 166 0.86 7.18 -8.26
CA VAL A 166 0.19 6.26 -9.19
C VAL A 166 0.62 6.46 -10.65
N PHE A 167 0.93 7.69 -11.05
CA PHE A 167 1.45 7.96 -12.39
C PHE A 167 2.89 7.45 -12.54
N ASP A 168 3.73 7.60 -11.52
CA ASP A 168 5.08 7.03 -11.50
C ASP A 168 5.03 5.49 -11.59
N GLU A 169 4.18 4.85 -10.79
CA GLU A 169 3.94 3.39 -10.83
C GLU A 169 3.44 2.91 -12.19
N ALA A 170 2.39 3.52 -12.73
CA ALA A 170 1.83 3.13 -14.01
C ALA A 170 2.82 3.31 -15.16
N SER A 171 3.61 4.39 -15.12
CA SER A 171 4.66 4.64 -16.11
C SER A 171 5.78 3.62 -16.05
N ARG A 172 6.22 3.21 -14.86
CA ARG A 172 7.29 2.20 -14.70
C ARG A 172 6.84 0.83 -15.19
N ARG A 173 5.60 0.45 -14.86
CA ARG A 173 4.99 -0.83 -15.26
C ARG A 173 4.54 -0.85 -16.72
N SER A 174 4.55 0.29 -17.41
CA SER A 174 4.00 0.44 -18.76
C SER A 174 2.55 -0.06 -18.87
N CYS A 175 1.74 0.22 -17.85
CA CYS A 175 0.36 -0.25 -17.76
C CYS A 175 -0.64 0.91 -17.73
N THR A 176 -1.93 0.59 -17.90
CA THR A 176 -3.00 1.59 -17.80
C THR A 176 -3.23 2.00 -16.33
N LEU A 177 -3.61 3.26 -16.10
CA LEU A 177 -4.04 3.79 -14.82
C LEU A 177 -5.57 3.89 -14.76
N ARG A 178 -6.21 3.13 -13.88
CA ARG A 178 -7.66 3.19 -13.65
C ARG A 178 -7.94 4.09 -12.45
N VAL A 179 -8.57 5.23 -12.68
CA VAL A 179 -8.93 6.19 -11.62
C VAL A 179 -10.37 5.94 -11.23
N VAL A 180 -10.62 5.59 -9.97
CA VAL A 180 -11.95 5.25 -9.47
C VAL A 180 -12.40 6.31 -8.47
N TYR A 181 -13.51 6.97 -8.80
CA TYR A 181 -14.23 7.82 -7.87
C TYR A 181 -15.55 7.17 -7.47
N GLY A 182 -15.59 6.65 -6.24
CA GLY A 182 -16.82 6.13 -5.67
C GLY A 182 -17.59 7.23 -4.96
N TRP A 183 -18.73 7.61 -5.51
CA TRP A 183 -19.63 8.54 -4.85
C TRP A 183 -20.86 7.83 -4.29
N SER A 184 -21.06 8.01 -2.99
CA SER A 184 -22.29 7.63 -2.32
C SER A 184 -23.20 8.85 -2.29
N ALA A 185 -24.44 8.71 -2.76
CA ALA A 185 -25.43 9.76 -2.58
C ALA A 185 -25.66 9.99 -1.08
N THR A 186 -25.17 11.12 -0.55
CA THR A 186 -25.52 11.60 0.79
C THR A 186 -27.04 11.70 0.91
N PRO A 187 -27.67 11.52 2.09
CA PRO A 187 -29.12 11.65 2.24
C PRO A 187 -29.71 12.93 1.62
N VAL A 188 -28.97 14.05 1.70
CA VAL A 188 -29.32 15.32 1.03
C VAL A 188 -29.38 15.19 -0.50
N TYR A 189 -28.42 14.51 -1.13
CA TYR A 189 -28.44 14.23 -2.57
C TYR A 189 -29.58 13.29 -2.94
N SER A 190 -29.90 12.32 -2.08
CA SER A 190 -31.01 11.41 -2.33
C SER A 190 -32.36 12.15 -2.34
N GLN A 191 -32.53 13.16 -1.49
CA GLN A 191 -33.72 14.03 -1.46
C GLN A 191 -33.73 15.01 -2.64
N ALA A 192 -32.60 15.67 -2.94
CA ALA A 192 -32.50 16.58 -4.08
C ALA A 192 -32.79 15.87 -5.42
N ARG A 193 -32.36 14.61 -5.57
CA ARG A 193 -32.67 13.75 -6.73
C ARG A 193 -34.16 13.51 -6.92
N ILE A 194 -34.93 13.46 -5.83
CA ILE A 194 -36.38 13.29 -5.86
C ILE A 194 -37.08 14.61 -6.21
N LEU A 195 -36.55 15.73 -5.71
CA LEU A 195 -37.20 17.04 -5.82
C LEU A 195 -36.83 17.83 -7.10
N THR A 196 -35.72 17.50 -7.75
CA THR A 196 -35.22 18.25 -8.91
C THR A 196 -34.93 17.32 -10.09
N PRO A 197 -35.85 17.23 -11.08
CA PRO A 197 -35.62 16.46 -12.30
C PRO A 197 -34.35 16.93 -13.03
N GLY A 198 -33.52 16.00 -13.47
CA GLY A 198 -32.27 16.30 -14.19
C GLY A 198 -31.04 16.58 -13.32
N ILE A 199 -31.19 16.74 -12.00
CA ILE A 199 -30.04 17.03 -11.11
C ILE A 199 -29.00 15.90 -11.10
N GLN A 200 -29.44 14.65 -11.29
CA GLN A 200 -28.55 13.50 -11.40
C GLN A 200 -27.60 13.60 -12.61
N GLU A 201 -28.13 14.05 -13.75
CA GLU A 201 -27.34 14.19 -14.98
C GLU A 201 -26.36 15.36 -14.89
N GLN A 202 -26.79 16.46 -14.28
CA GLN A 202 -25.92 17.62 -14.00
C GLN A 202 -24.77 17.24 -13.07
N ILE A 203 -25.05 16.51 -11.98
CA ILE A 203 -24.00 16.06 -11.06
C ILE A 203 -23.06 15.07 -11.75
N ARG A 204 -23.59 14.11 -12.52
CA ARG A 204 -22.78 13.16 -13.28
C ARG A 204 -21.85 13.87 -14.26
N HIS A 205 -22.35 14.88 -14.98
CA HIS A 205 -21.55 15.67 -15.89
C HIS A 205 -20.45 16.44 -15.15
N GLY A 206 -20.78 17.11 -14.03
CA GLY A 206 -19.79 17.81 -13.21
C GLY A 206 -18.70 16.88 -12.65
N ILE A 207 -19.06 15.69 -12.19
CA ILE A 207 -18.09 14.67 -11.73
C ILE A 207 -17.19 14.24 -12.90
N ALA A 208 -17.76 13.98 -14.07
CA ALA A 208 -16.99 13.60 -15.26
C ALA A 208 -15.98 14.69 -15.65
N THR A 209 -16.41 15.96 -15.67
CA THR A 209 -15.52 17.09 -15.95
C THR A 209 -14.36 17.16 -14.96
N VAL A 210 -14.63 17.06 -13.65
CA VAL A 210 -13.56 17.09 -12.63
C VAL A 210 -12.62 15.89 -12.75
N MET A 211 -13.14 14.69 -13.03
CA MET A 211 -12.34 13.48 -13.23
C MET A 211 -11.48 13.53 -14.49
N ASP A 212 -11.92 14.26 -15.52
CA ASP A 212 -11.14 14.49 -16.73
C ASP A 212 -10.09 15.58 -16.54
N GLU A 213 -10.40 16.64 -15.79
CA GLU A 213 -9.49 17.76 -15.57
C GLU A 213 -8.40 17.45 -14.52
N MET A 214 -8.76 16.81 -13.40
CA MET A 214 -7.86 16.55 -12.26
C MET A 214 -6.53 15.86 -12.66
N PRO A 215 -6.50 14.84 -13.54
CA PRO A 215 -5.27 14.19 -13.95
C PRO A 215 -4.47 14.95 -15.01
N SER A 216 -4.98 16.06 -15.57
CA SER A 216 -4.37 16.73 -16.75
C SER A 216 -2.91 17.14 -16.52
N PRO A 217 -2.53 17.77 -15.40
CA PRO A 217 -1.11 18.11 -15.16
C PRO A 217 -0.19 16.88 -15.13
N TRP A 218 -0.74 15.73 -14.73
CA TRP A 218 -0.02 14.47 -14.66
C TRP A 218 0.04 13.75 -16.01
N ARG A 219 -0.99 13.87 -16.85
CA ARG A 219 -0.97 13.38 -18.24
C ARG A 219 0.11 14.08 -19.07
N ASP A 220 0.29 15.39 -18.86
CA ASP A 220 1.36 16.14 -19.53
C ASP A 220 2.75 15.66 -19.10
N LYS A 221 2.91 15.31 -17.82
CA LYS A 221 4.16 14.78 -17.26
C LYS A 221 4.43 13.32 -17.65
N TYR A 222 3.38 12.51 -17.82
CA TYR A 222 3.47 11.08 -18.12
C TYR A 222 2.59 10.73 -19.34
N PRO A 223 2.98 11.16 -20.55
CA PRO A 223 2.15 11.01 -21.75
C PRO A 223 1.99 9.56 -22.22
N SER A 224 2.85 8.65 -21.74
CA SER A 224 2.78 7.21 -22.03
C SER A 224 1.73 6.47 -21.19
N VAL A 225 1.19 7.09 -20.14
CA VAL A 225 0.22 6.46 -19.23
C VAL A 225 -1.19 6.69 -19.77
N GLU A 226 -1.84 5.61 -20.21
CA GLU A 226 -3.26 5.64 -20.56
C GLU A 226 -4.10 5.72 -19.27
N VAL A 227 -4.87 6.81 -19.12
CA VAL A 227 -5.70 7.07 -17.93
C VAL A 227 -7.16 6.77 -18.24
N ASN A 228 -7.74 5.83 -17.50
CA ASN A 228 -9.13 5.38 -17.61
C ASN A 228 -9.94 5.80 -16.37
N PRO A 229 -10.54 7.01 -16.36
CA PRO A 229 -11.36 7.47 -15.25
C PRO A 229 -12.73 6.78 -15.23
N THR A 230 -13.15 6.35 -14.05
CA THR A 230 -14.45 5.72 -13.80
C THR A 230 -15.10 6.32 -12.57
N HIS A 231 -16.41 6.52 -12.62
CA HIS A 231 -17.19 7.14 -11.55
C HIS A 231 -18.47 6.34 -11.26
N PRO A 232 -18.33 5.04 -10.91
CA PRO A 232 -19.50 4.20 -10.68
C PRO A 232 -20.29 4.68 -9.45
N MET A 233 -21.61 4.51 -9.50
CA MET A 233 -22.47 4.81 -8.36
C MET A 233 -22.32 3.72 -7.30
N GLY A 234 -22.04 4.12 -6.05
CA GLY A 234 -21.97 3.16 -4.95
C GLY A 234 -20.99 3.56 -3.85
N GLN A 235 -20.85 2.69 -2.85
CA GLN A 235 -19.88 2.89 -1.79
C GLN A 235 -18.45 2.77 -2.35
N ALA A 236 -17.60 3.76 -2.06
CA ALA A 236 -16.27 3.85 -2.65
C ALA A 236 -15.39 2.62 -2.46
N ALA A 237 -15.40 2.03 -1.25
CA ALA A 237 -14.63 0.82 -0.99
C ALA A 237 -15.04 -0.35 -1.90
N ILE A 238 -16.35 -0.57 -2.09
CA ILE A 238 -16.87 -1.63 -2.96
C ILE A 238 -16.44 -1.37 -4.41
N GLN A 239 -16.61 -0.14 -4.88
CA GLN A 239 -16.29 0.21 -6.26
C GLN A 239 -14.79 0.12 -6.57
N ILE A 240 -13.93 0.47 -5.62
CA ILE A 240 -12.48 0.29 -5.76
C ILE A 240 -12.13 -1.20 -5.83
N LEU A 241 -12.73 -2.02 -4.96
CA LEU A 241 -12.49 -3.47 -4.91
C LEU A 241 -12.96 -4.20 -6.17
N ASP A 242 -14.15 -3.87 -6.67
CA ASP A 242 -14.68 -4.44 -7.91
C ASP A 242 -13.79 -4.08 -9.10
N ALA A 243 -13.38 -2.81 -9.16
CA ALA A 243 -12.46 -2.28 -10.16
C ALA A 243 -11.01 -2.71 -9.96
N SER A 244 -10.67 -3.51 -8.93
CA SER A 244 -9.31 -3.98 -8.67
C SER A 244 -9.12 -5.48 -8.79
N SER A 245 -10.12 -6.21 -9.31
CA SER A 245 -10.07 -7.67 -9.44
C SER A 245 -8.95 -8.17 -10.35
N ASP A 246 -8.56 -7.37 -11.34
CA ASP A 246 -7.48 -7.61 -12.31
C ASP A 246 -6.24 -6.74 -12.07
N ALA A 247 -6.21 -5.95 -10.99
CA ALA A 247 -5.18 -4.93 -10.78
C ALA A 247 -3.80 -5.54 -10.41
N ALA A 248 -2.73 -4.92 -10.89
CA ALA A 248 -1.37 -5.21 -10.42
C ALA A 248 -1.08 -4.52 -9.08
N LEU A 249 -1.72 -3.37 -8.84
CA LEU A 249 -1.55 -2.58 -7.62
C LEU A 249 -2.80 -1.73 -7.40
N VAL A 250 -3.31 -1.73 -6.16
CA VAL A 250 -4.34 -0.79 -5.72
C VAL A 250 -3.70 0.28 -4.87
N VAL A 251 -3.97 1.54 -5.16
CA VAL A 251 -3.44 2.67 -4.42
C VAL A 251 -4.59 3.44 -3.77
N VAL A 252 -4.44 3.68 -2.47
CA VAL A 252 -5.40 4.41 -1.67
C VAL A 252 -4.69 5.44 -0.80
N GLY A 253 -5.36 6.57 -0.58
CA GLY A 253 -4.86 7.62 0.29
C GLY A 253 -5.09 7.35 1.77
N ARG A 254 -4.17 7.80 2.62
CA ARG A 254 -4.38 7.98 4.05
C ARG A 254 -4.14 9.44 4.38
N ARG A 255 -5.13 10.09 4.99
CA ARG A 255 -4.97 11.50 5.40
C ARG A 255 -4.07 11.63 6.62
N ILE A 256 -3.16 12.58 6.54
CA ILE A 256 -2.34 13.04 7.65
C ILE A 256 -3.18 14.05 8.41
N ARG A 257 -3.65 13.70 9.60
CA ARG A 257 -4.35 14.65 10.46
C ARG A 257 -3.37 15.32 11.41
N GLU A 258 -3.63 16.57 11.74
CA GLU A 258 -2.91 17.28 12.79
C GLU A 258 -3.05 16.57 14.15
N ALA A 259 -2.05 16.75 15.02
CA ALA A 259 -1.74 15.97 16.22
C ALA A 259 -2.85 15.87 17.31
N ALA A 260 -4.02 16.48 17.10
CA ALA A 260 -5.16 16.45 18.02
C ALA A 260 -6.10 15.23 17.85
N ALA A 261 -5.88 14.37 16.84
CA ALA A 261 -6.71 13.19 16.61
C ALA A 261 -6.22 11.99 17.44
N ILE A 262 -7.04 11.50 18.37
CA ILE A 262 -6.75 10.30 19.17
C ILE A 262 -6.95 9.03 18.32
N GLY A 263 -5.92 8.19 18.23
CA GLY A 263 -5.98 6.84 17.66
C GLY A 263 -5.37 6.67 16.26
N THR A 264 -5.13 5.42 15.86
CA THR A 264 -4.63 5.06 14.52
C THR A 264 -5.76 5.18 13.50
N HIS A 265 -5.77 6.26 12.70
CA HIS A 265 -6.82 6.48 11.70
C HIS A 265 -6.28 6.28 10.29
N ILE A 266 -6.51 5.09 9.74
CA ILE A 266 -6.20 4.74 8.34
C ILE A 266 -7.33 5.20 7.40
N GLY A 267 -8.55 5.39 7.94
CA GLY A 267 -9.76 5.74 7.19
C GLY A 267 -10.55 4.51 6.74
N ALA A 268 -11.88 4.61 6.72
CA ALA A 268 -12.76 3.47 6.47
C ALA A 268 -12.59 2.85 5.07
N ILE A 269 -12.36 3.68 4.03
CA ILE A 269 -12.15 3.18 2.66
C ILE A 269 -10.84 2.42 2.58
N THR A 270 -9.74 3.03 3.01
CA THR A 270 -8.41 2.42 3.04
C THR A 270 -8.39 1.14 3.86
N HIS A 271 -9.02 1.15 5.05
CA HIS A 271 -9.21 -0.04 5.86
C HIS A 271 -9.96 -1.14 5.09
N ALA A 272 -11.11 -0.85 4.49
CA ALA A 272 -11.85 -1.84 3.72
C ALA A 272 -11.03 -2.41 2.54
N VAL A 273 -10.33 -1.57 1.79
CA VAL A 273 -9.47 -1.99 0.67
C VAL A 273 -8.33 -2.89 1.16
N LEU A 274 -7.64 -2.50 2.24
CA LEU A 274 -6.58 -3.30 2.84
C LEU A 274 -7.04 -4.69 3.30
N HIS A 275 -8.30 -4.83 3.73
CA HIS A 275 -8.87 -6.10 4.20
C HIS A 275 -9.44 -6.98 3.07
N HIS A 276 -9.84 -6.40 1.94
CA HIS A 276 -10.57 -7.13 0.89
C HIS A 276 -9.90 -7.19 -0.49
N SER A 277 -8.95 -6.30 -0.82
CA SER A 277 -8.29 -6.25 -2.15
C SER A 277 -7.48 -7.49 -2.49
N ALA A 278 -7.84 -8.23 -3.53
CA ALA A 278 -7.05 -9.38 -3.99
C ALA A 278 -5.65 -9.00 -4.53
N ALA A 279 -5.43 -7.75 -4.90
CA ALA A 279 -4.14 -7.24 -5.36
C ALA A 279 -3.37 -6.55 -4.21
N PRO A 280 -2.04 -6.40 -4.32
CA PRO A 280 -1.24 -5.60 -3.40
C PRO A 280 -1.82 -4.19 -3.24
N VAL A 281 -1.74 -3.65 -2.03
CA VAL A 281 -2.32 -2.34 -1.71
C VAL A 281 -1.25 -1.37 -1.23
N ALA A 282 -1.01 -0.31 -1.99
CA ALA A 282 -0.19 0.83 -1.59
C ALA A 282 -1.06 1.86 -0.85
N VAL A 283 -0.60 2.25 0.34
CA VAL A 283 -1.20 3.31 1.14
C VAL A 283 -0.28 4.52 1.11
N ILE A 284 -0.79 5.64 0.60
CA ILE A 284 -0.04 6.88 0.45
C ILE A 284 -0.51 7.90 1.47
N ALA A 285 0.38 8.33 2.35
CA ALA A 285 0.09 9.42 3.27
C ALA A 285 0.00 10.75 2.50
N HIS A 286 -1.11 11.47 2.67
CA HIS A 286 -1.32 12.76 2.00
C HIS A 286 -2.08 13.75 2.89
N ASP A 287 -2.03 15.02 2.51
CA ASP A 287 -2.67 16.12 3.23
C ASP A 287 -4.19 16.16 2.99
#